data_AF-A0A1V5Y7M2-F1
#
_entry.id   AF-A0A1V5Y7M2-F1
#
_cell.length_a   1.000
_cell.length_b   1.000
_cell.length_c   1.000
_cell.angle_alpha   90.00
_cell.angle_beta   90.00
_cell.angle_gamma   90.00
#
_symmetry.space_group_name_H-M   'P 1'
#
loop_
_entity.id
_entity.type
_entity.pdbx_description
1 polymer ?
#
loop_
_entity_poly.entity_id
_entity_poly.type
_entity_poly.pdbx_seq_one_letter_code
_entity_poly.pdbx_strand_id
1 'polypeptide(L)'
;MTLEYVLKQHGLTPGVDVEVYDHIQFNLMAGAFEGGLGDYTTLFEPTASLFQKEGKGYIVSSIGLSSGEVPYTTFMVSQERIKNEPEFVEAFVRAIYRAQKWVQTASNSEIAKAMLPFFPDADEATLELVAQSYRESDAWMTDPVMTEDSFKRLQDIIESSGELKARLELTDVVDNSFAIKVMKDIG
;
A
#
# COMPACT_ATOMS: atom_id res chain seq x y z
N MET A 1 -3.84 11.62 -6.59
CA MET A 1 -2.56 11.84 -5.87
C MET A 1 -1.40 10.98 -6.40
N THR A 2 -1.24 9.70 -6.05
CA THR A 2 -0.03 8.93 -6.45
C THR A 2 0.11 8.73 -7.96
N LEU A 3 -0.99 8.44 -8.67
CA LEU A 3 -0.97 8.36 -10.14
C LEU A 3 -0.56 9.70 -10.76
N GLU A 4 -1.14 10.81 -10.31
CA GLU A 4 -0.77 12.15 -10.79
C GLU A 4 0.70 12.48 -10.52
N TYR A 5 1.22 12.10 -9.35
CA TYR A 5 2.64 12.24 -9.05
C TYR A 5 3.50 11.49 -10.08
N VAL A 6 3.17 10.23 -10.36
CA VAL A 6 3.86 9.42 -11.39
C VAL A 6 3.76 10.05 -12.77
N LEU A 7 2.57 10.50 -13.18
CA LEU A 7 2.36 11.19 -14.46
C LEU A 7 3.27 12.41 -14.60
N LYS A 8 3.37 13.24 -13.55
CA LYS A 8 4.26 14.41 -13.52
C LYS A 8 5.73 14.03 -13.61
N GLN A 9 6.17 12.93 -12.97
CA GLN A 9 7.53 12.42 -13.12
C GLN A 9 7.85 12.00 -14.56
N HIS A 10 6.83 11.60 -15.33
CA HIS A 10 6.94 11.27 -16.75
C HIS A 10 6.65 12.44 -17.69
N GLY A 11 6.59 13.68 -17.18
CA GLY A 11 6.42 14.89 -17.98
C GLY A 11 4.99 15.13 -18.46
N LEU A 12 4.00 14.42 -17.91
CA LEU A 12 2.58 14.64 -18.20
C LEU A 12 1.96 15.53 -17.11
N THR A 13 1.21 16.54 -17.54
CA THR A 13 0.53 17.48 -16.66
C THR A 13 -0.97 17.14 -16.60
N PRO A 14 -1.50 16.67 -15.45
CA PRO A 14 -2.92 16.44 -15.28
C PRO A 14 -3.75 17.70 -15.56
N GLY A 15 -4.85 17.55 -16.30
CA GLY A 15 -5.70 18.65 -16.77
C GLY A 15 -5.20 19.38 -18.02
N VAL A 16 -4.01 19.04 -18.54
CA VAL A 16 -3.45 19.60 -19.78
C VAL A 16 -3.17 18.49 -20.79
N ASP A 17 -2.29 17.55 -20.44
CA ASP A 17 -1.87 16.46 -21.32
C ASP A 17 -2.77 15.23 -21.18
N VAL A 18 -3.34 15.03 -19.97
CA VAL A 18 -4.23 13.92 -19.62
C VAL A 18 -5.35 14.40 -18.70
N GLU A 19 -6.55 13.89 -18.87
CA GLU A 19 -7.67 14.12 -17.95
C GLU A 19 -7.64 13.05 -16.84
N VAL A 20 -7.70 13.49 -15.57
CA VAL A 20 -7.68 12.60 -14.41
C VAL A 20 -8.95 12.81 -13.60
N TYR A 21 -9.74 11.75 -13.46
CA TYR A 21 -10.93 11.74 -12.61
C TYR A 21 -10.55 11.36 -11.17
N ASP A 22 -10.49 12.34 -10.28
CA ASP A 22 -10.12 12.18 -8.86
C ASP A 22 -11.33 12.10 -7.89
N HIS A 23 -12.55 12.26 -8.42
CA HIS A 23 -13.79 12.29 -7.64
C HIS A 23 -14.55 10.95 -7.60
N ILE A 24 -14.04 9.92 -8.27
CA ILE A 24 -14.64 8.58 -8.27
C ILE A 24 -14.21 7.85 -7.00
N GLN A 25 -15.18 7.36 -6.22
CA GLN A 25 -14.88 6.59 -5.02
C GLN A 25 -14.17 5.26 -5.38
N PHE A 26 -13.21 4.84 -4.56
CA PHE A 26 -12.38 3.66 -4.81
C PHE A 26 -13.18 2.40 -5.16
N ASN A 27 -14.27 2.13 -4.45
CA ASN A 27 -15.14 0.97 -4.67
C ASN A 27 -15.96 1.04 -5.97
N LEU A 28 -16.06 2.22 -6.60
CA LEU A 28 -16.79 2.43 -7.85
C LEU A 28 -15.86 2.49 -9.08
N MET A 29 -14.54 2.58 -8.88
CA MET A 29 -13.57 2.74 -9.99
C MET A 29 -13.61 1.59 -11.00
N ALA A 30 -13.75 0.34 -10.53
CA ALA A 30 -13.84 -0.83 -11.40
C ALA A 30 -15.10 -0.80 -12.27
N GLY A 31 -16.26 -0.55 -11.67
CA GLY A 31 -17.54 -0.49 -12.39
C GLY A 31 -17.63 0.72 -13.33
N ALA A 32 -17.06 1.86 -12.95
CA ALA A 32 -16.99 3.03 -13.81
C ALA A 32 -16.15 2.76 -15.07
N PHE A 33 -14.99 2.13 -14.91
CA PHE A 33 -14.13 1.72 -16.02
C PHE A 33 -14.81 0.66 -16.91
N GLU A 34 -15.43 -0.37 -16.31
CA GLU A 34 -16.21 -1.38 -17.04
C GLU A 34 -17.36 -0.74 -17.85
N GLY A 35 -17.96 0.32 -17.30
CA GLY A 35 -19.00 1.13 -17.96
C GLY A 35 -18.49 2.08 -19.05
N GLY A 36 -17.19 2.09 -19.34
CA GLY A 36 -16.57 2.88 -20.41
C GLY A 36 -16.07 4.27 -19.99
N LEU A 37 -15.96 4.55 -18.69
CA LEU A 37 -15.39 5.81 -18.21
C LEU A 37 -13.85 5.73 -18.13
N GLY A 38 -13.18 6.53 -18.97
CA GLY A 38 -11.73 6.65 -19.01
C GLY A 38 -11.03 5.52 -19.77
N ASP A 39 -9.81 5.79 -20.24
CA ASP A 39 -8.99 4.82 -20.96
C ASP A 39 -8.18 3.89 -20.03
N TYR A 40 -7.96 4.33 -18.79
CA TYR A 40 -7.23 3.61 -17.75
C TYR A 40 -7.91 3.82 -16.39
N THR A 41 -7.72 2.87 -15.48
CA THR A 41 -8.14 2.98 -14.09
C THR A 41 -7.10 2.37 -13.15
N THR A 42 -7.07 2.84 -11.91
CA THR A 42 -6.22 2.26 -10.85
C THR A 42 -7.06 1.34 -9.98
N LEU A 43 -6.66 0.08 -9.84
CA LEU A 43 -7.36 -0.91 -9.02
C LEU A 43 -6.40 -1.55 -8.02
N PHE A 44 -6.91 -1.87 -6.84
CA PHE A 44 -6.19 -2.66 -5.84
C PHE A 44 -6.42 -4.15 -6.08
N GLU A 45 -5.52 -4.98 -5.56
CA GLU A 45 -5.77 -6.41 -5.47
C GLU A 45 -6.80 -6.72 -4.38
N PRO A 46 -7.62 -7.79 -4.52
CA PRO A 46 -7.65 -8.75 -5.63
C PRO A 46 -8.42 -8.27 -6.87
N THR A 47 -9.02 -7.07 -6.81
CA THR A 47 -9.91 -6.57 -7.87
C THR A 47 -9.19 -6.46 -9.21
N ALA A 48 -7.96 -5.95 -9.26
CA ALA A 48 -7.18 -5.85 -10.49
C ALA A 48 -6.96 -7.22 -11.17
N SER A 49 -6.51 -8.23 -10.40
CA SER A 49 -6.32 -9.60 -10.90
C SER A 49 -7.63 -10.25 -11.35
N LEU A 50 -8.73 -10.07 -10.61
CA LEU A 50 -10.05 -10.57 -11.00
C LEU A 50 -10.54 -9.92 -12.30
N PHE A 51 -10.39 -8.61 -12.43
CA PHE A 51 -10.79 -7.86 -13.62
C PHE A 51 -10.07 -8.36 -14.88
N GLN A 52 -8.77 -8.66 -14.76
CA GLN A 52 -7.98 -9.27 -15.83
C GLN A 52 -8.41 -10.72 -16.12
N LYS A 53 -8.62 -11.54 -15.07
CA LYS A 53 -9.07 -12.94 -15.21
C LYS A 53 -10.43 -13.05 -15.89
N GLU A 54 -11.32 -12.10 -15.65
CA GLU A 54 -12.65 -11.99 -16.29
C GLU A 54 -12.60 -11.43 -17.71
N GLY A 55 -11.44 -11.01 -18.21
CA GLY A 55 -11.27 -10.46 -19.56
C GLY A 55 -11.84 -9.05 -19.73
N LYS A 56 -12.08 -8.33 -18.62
CA LYS A 56 -12.63 -6.97 -18.62
C LYS A 56 -11.57 -5.89 -18.85
N GLY A 57 -10.30 -6.26 -18.74
CA GLY A 57 -9.15 -5.38 -18.96
C GLY A 57 -7.84 -6.16 -18.82
N TYR A 58 -6.72 -5.46 -18.81
CA TYR A 58 -5.40 -6.03 -18.54
C TYR A 58 -4.53 -5.04 -17.78
N ILE A 59 -3.63 -5.57 -16.95
CA ILE A 59 -2.72 -4.77 -16.14
C ILE A 59 -1.57 -4.30 -17.02
N VAL A 60 -1.39 -2.98 -17.10
CA VAL A 60 -0.33 -2.35 -17.92
C VAL A 60 0.90 -1.95 -17.13
N SER A 61 0.76 -1.67 -15.84
CA SER A 61 1.85 -1.25 -14.95
C SER A 61 1.43 -1.31 -13.48
N SER A 62 2.42 -1.31 -12.58
CA SER A 62 2.24 -1.08 -11.14
C SER A 62 2.60 0.36 -10.79
N ILE A 63 1.63 1.08 -10.20
CA ILE A 63 1.84 2.46 -9.74
C ILE A 63 2.83 2.49 -8.57
N GLY A 64 2.77 1.50 -7.66
CA GLY A 64 3.69 1.42 -6.53
C GLY A 64 5.15 1.29 -6.97
N LEU A 65 5.42 0.48 -7.99
CA LEU A 65 6.75 0.37 -8.59
C LEU A 65 7.20 1.69 -9.25
N SER A 66 6.26 2.46 -9.80
CA SER A 66 6.55 3.70 -10.51
C SER A 66 6.73 4.91 -9.57
N SER A 67 6.05 4.92 -8.42
CA SER A 67 6.17 6.02 -7.45
C SER A 67 7.47 5.99 -6.65
N GLY A 68 8.08 4.80 -6.52
CA GLY A 68 9.06 4.50 -5.48
C GLY A 68 8.37 4.11 -4.16
N GLU A 69 9.16 3.88 -3.12
CA GLU A 69 8.69 3.37 -1.83
C GLU A 69 7.84 4.42 -1.08
N VAL A 70 6.55 4.13 -0.93
CA VAL A 70 5.56 4.97 -0.24
C VAL A 70 4.94 4.15 0.89
N PRO A 71 4.90 4.66 2.13
CA PRO A 71 4.26 3.98 3.26
C PRO A 71 2.74 4.06 3.11
N TYR A 72 2.17 3.21 2.26
CA TYR A 72 0.76 3.26 1.87
C TYR A 72 -0.19 2.79 2.99
N THR A 73 0.16 1.68 3.64
CA THR A 73 -0.61 1.12 4.76
C THR A 73 0.18 1.28 6.05
N THR A 74 -0.40 1.99 7.02
CA THR A 74 0.21 2.24 8.33
C THR A 74 -0.75 1.87 9.45
N PHE A 75 -0.23 1.37 10.57
CA PHE A 75 -1.00 1.23 11.81
C PHE A 75 -0.80 2.46 12.68
N MET A 76 -1.89 3.03 13.19
CA MET A 76 -1.86 4.20 14.06
C MET A 76 -2.57 3.90 15.37
N VAL A 77 -2.05 4.45 16.47
CA VAL A 77 -2.64 4.38 17.80
C VAL A 77 -2.44 5.73 18.49
N SER A 78 -3.31 6.08 19.44
CA SER A 78 -3.22 7.37 20.13
C SER A 78 -1.92 7.49 20.94
N GLN A 79 -1.36 8.69 20.99
CA GLN A 79 -0.18 9.00 21.80
C GLN A 79 -0.41 8.66 23.29
N GLU A 80 -1.64 8.86 23.78
CA GLU A 80 -2.02 8.49 25.15
C GLU A 80 -1.86 6.99 25.41
N ARG A 81 -2.28 6.13 24.46
CA ARG A 81 -2.14 4.69 24.60
C ARG A 81 -0.68 4.25 24.48
N ILE A 82 0.14 4.88 23.65
CA ILE A 82 1.59 4.63 23.61
C ILE A 82 2.21 4.90 24.99
N LYS A 83 1.84 6.02 25.62
CA LYS A 83 2.36 6.41 26.94
C LYS A 83 1.88 5.51 28.07
N ASN A 84 0.59 5.17 28.08
CA ASN A 84 -0.04 4.46 29.20
C ASN A 84 0.08 2.94 29.08
N GLU A 85 0.21 2.41 27.86
CA GLU A 85 0.24 0.97 27.57
C GLU A 85 1.39 0.59 26.59
N PRO A 86 2.66 0.97 26.87
CA PRO A 86 3.78 0.74 25.95
C PRO A 86 4.01 -0.76 25.68
N GLU A 87 3.75 -1.63 26.65
CA GLU A 87 3.87 -3.08 26.48
C GLU A 87 2.88 -3.65 25.47
N PHE A 88 1.66 -3.08 25.39
CA PHE A 88 0.68 -3.47 24.38
C PHE A 88 1.14 -3.09 22.98
N VAL A 89 1.65 -1.87 22.81
CA VAL A 89 2.17 -1.37 21.53
C VAL A 89 3.36 -2.22 21.09
N GLU A 90 4.29 -2.51 21.99
CA GLU A 90 5.43 -3.38 21.70
C GLU A 90 4.99 -4.79 21.29
N ALA A 91 4.03 -5.39 22.01
CA ALA A 91 3.50 -6.70 21.66
C ALA A 91 2.83 -6.71 20.27
N PHE A 92 2.12 -5.65 19.91
CA PHE A 92 1.52 -5.48 18.59
C PHE A 92 2.60 -5.39 17.49
N VAL A 93 3.59 -4.50 17.65
CA VAL A 93 4.71 -4.37 16.70
C VAL A 93 5.48 -5.68 16.57
N ARG A 94 5.62 -6.43 17.67
CA ARG A 94 6.22 -7.77 17.68
C ARG A 94 5.44 -8.79 16.85
N ALA A 95 4.11 -8.75 16.92
CA ALA A 95 3.27 -9.61 16.09
C ALA A 95 3.39 -9.25 14.60
N ILE A 96 3.41 -7.94 14.27
CA ILE A 96 3.60 -7.46 12.89
C ILE A 96 4.96 -7.92 12.35
N TYR A 97 6.05 -7.74 13.09
CA TYR A 97 7.38 -8.14 12.63
C TYR A 97 7.49 -9.66 12.40
N ARG A 98 6.87 -10.47 13.27
CA ARG A 98 6.80 -11.93 13.06
C ARG A 98 6.02 -12.28 11.79
N ALA A 99 4.91 -11.59 11.52
CA ALA A 99 4.14 -11.78 10.30
C ALA A 99 4.95 -11.38 9.06
N GLN A 100 5.65 -10.23 9.09
CA GLN A 100 6.54 -9.79 8.01
C GLN A 100 7.63 -10.84 7.73
N LYS A 101 8.32 -11.35 8.77
CA LYS A 101 9.29 -12.44 8.62
C LYS A 101 8.68 -13.70 8.01
N TRP A 102 7.50 -14.10 8.46
CA TRP A 102 6.82 -15.27 7.92
C TRP A 102 6.48 -15.11 6.44
N VAL A 103 5.91 -13.96 6.03
CA VAL A 103 5.58 -13.64 4.63
C VAL A 103 6.78 -13.76 3.70
N GLN A 104 7.98 -13.40 4.18
CA GLN A 104 9.22 -13.53 3.41
C GLN A 104 9.62 -14.98 3.12
N THR A 105 9.22 -15.92 3.97
CA THR A 105 9.58 -17.35 3.87
C THR A 105 8.45 -18.25 3.39
N ALA A 106 7.20 -17.82 3.54
CA ALA A 106 6.02 -18.57 3.15
C ALA A 106 5.91 -18.70 1.62
N SER A 107 5.28 -19.76 1.15
CA SER A 107 4.85 -19.88 -0.25
C SER A 107 3.65 -18.99 -0.56
N ASN A 108 3.41 -18.70 -1.84
CA ASN A 108 2.23 -17.93 -2.26
C ASN A 108 0.93 -18.63 -1.84
N SER A 109 0.86 -19.97 -1.92
CA SER A 109 -0.27 -20.78 -1.43
C SER A 109 -0.47 -20.65 0.09
N GLU A 110 0.59 -20.65 0.89
CA GLU A 110 0.46 -20.44 2.35
C GLU A 110 -0.08 -19.04 2.67
N ILE A 111 0.39 -18.02 1.97
CA ILE A 111 -0.12 -16.65 2.10
C ILE A 111 -1.59 -16.58 1.67
N ALA A 112 -1.95 -17.20 0.54
CA ALA A 112 -3.32 -17.25 0.04
C ALA A 112 -4.28 -17.87 1.06
N LYS A 113 -3.89 -18.99 1.69
CA LYS A 113 -4.66 -19.64 2.76
C LYS A 113 -4.83 -18.75 3.99
N ALA A 114 -3.79 -18.00 4.36
CA ALA A 114 -3.87 -17.05 5.46
C ALA A 114 -4.80 -15.86 5.17
N MET A 115 -4.89 -15.44 3.89
CA MET A 115 -5.77 -14.35 3.45
C MET A 115 -7.24 -14.80 3.30
N LEU A 116 -7.50 -16.06 2.92
CA LEU A 116 -8.83 -16.56 2.54
C LEU A 116 -9.99 -16.17 3.48
N PRO A 117 -9.88 -16.25 4.82
CA PRO A 117 -10.97 -15.87 5.72
C PRO A 117 -11.39 -14.40 5.63
N PHE A 118 -10.53 -13.52 5.10
CA PHE A 118 -10.73 -12.08 4.98
C PHE A 118 -11.24 -11.64 3.60
N PHE A 119 -11.26 -12.55 2.62
CA PHE A 119 -11.68 -12.28 1.24
C PHE A 119 -12.72 -13.31 0.77
N PRO A 120 -13.97 -13.26 1.26
CA PRO A 120 -14.99 -14.28 0.99
C PRO A 120 -15.38 -14.37 -0.49
N ASP A 121 -15.14 -13.32 -1.27
CA ASP A 121 -15.47 -13.23 -2.69
C ASP A 121 -14.33 -13.68 -3.61
N ALA A 122 -13.19 -14.12 -3.06
CA ALA A 122 -12.02 -14.60 -3.82
C ALA A 122 -11.74 -16.08 -3.56
N ASP A 123 -11.37 -16.82 -4.62
CA ASP A 123 -10.88 -18.19 -4.50
C ASP A 123 -9.39 -18.23 -4.13
N GLU A 124 -8.93 -19.37 -3.56
CA GLU A 124 -7.53 -19.54 -3.15
C GLU A 124 -6.54 -19.31 -4.31
N ALA A 125 -6.90 -19.75 -5.52
CA ALA A 125 -6.07 -19.56 -6.72
C ALA A 125 -5.88 -18.07 -7.08
N THR A 126 -6.93 -17.26 -6.93
CA THR A 126 -6.86 -15.80 -7.13
C THR A 126 -5.98 -15.17 -6.06
N LEU A 127 -6.15 -15.56 -4.80
CA LEU A 127 -5.32 -15.06 -3.70
C LEU A 127 -3.85 -15.48 -3.82
N GLU A 128 -3.57 -16.64 -4.43
CA GLU A 128 -2.21 -17.07 -4.74
C GLU A 128 -1.58 -16.19 -5.83
N LEU A 129 -2.33 -15.80 -6.86
CA LEU A 129 -1.90 -14.82 -7.87
C LEU A 129 -1.65 -13.44 -7.25
N VAL A 130 -2.50 -13.00 -6.32
CA VAL A 130 -2.29 -11.75 -5.57
C VAL A 130 -1.02 -11.83 -4.74
N ALA A 131 -0.80 -12.94 -4.04
CA ALA A 131 0.41 -13.13 -3.25
C ALA A 131 1.67 -13.12 -4.13
N GLN A 132 1.61 -13.73 -5.31
CA GLN A 132 2.68 -13.66 -6.30
C GLN A 132 2.93 -12.22 -6.76
N SER A 133 1.88 -11.50 -7.18
CA SER A 133 1.93 -10.10 -7.64
C SER A 133 2.57 -9.18 -6.61
N TYR A 134 2.17 -9.30 -5.33
CA TYR A 134 2.73 -8.50 -4.24
C TYR A 134 4.19 -8.85 -3.94
N ARG A 135 4.58 -10.11 -4.11
CA ARG A 135 5.99 -10.53 -3.98
C ARG A 135 6.86 -9.98 -5.10
N GLU A 136 6.41 -10.09 -6.34
CA GLU A 136 7.15 -9.64 -7.52
C GLU A 136 7.31 -8.11 -7.55
N SER A 137 6.37 -7.38 -6.94
CA SER A 137 6.40 -5.92 -6.83
C SER A 137 7.04 -5.38 -5.55
N ASP A 138 7.60 -6.26 -4.70
CA ASP A 138 8.19 -5.87 -3.40
C ASP A 138 7.24 -5.05 -2.51
N ALA A 139 5.94 -5.40 -2.52
CA ALA A 139 4.90 -4.63 -1.85
C ALA A 139 4.85 -4.85 -0.32
N TRP A 140 5.49 -5.92 0.20
CA TRP A 140 5.48 -6.23 1.62
C TRP A 140 6.77 -5.79 2.31
N MET A 141 6.62 -4.88 3.27
CA MET A 141 7.70 -4.46 4.14
C MET A 141 8.33 -5.65 4.88
N THR A 142 9.66 -5.68 4.89
CA THR A 142 10.45 -6.74 5.54
C THR A 142 10.69 -6.47 7.03
N ASP A 143 10.45 -5.23 7.46
CA ASP A 143 10.57 -4.77 8.84
C ASP A 143 9.51 -3.69 9.16
N PRO A 144 9.27 -3.36 10.45
CA PRO A 144 8.22 -2.44 10.84
C PRO A 144 8.72 -0.98 10.95
N VAL A 145 9.88 -0.64 10.39
CA VAL A 145 10.46 0.72 10.46
C VAL A 145 9.92 1.58 9.32
N MET A 146 9.46 2.79 9.64
CA MET A 146 9.25 3.80 8.61
C MET A 146 10.53 4.60 8.40
N THR A 147 11.00 4.66 7.15
CA THR A 147 12.22 5.39 6.78
C THR A 147 11.93 6.88 6.52
N GLU A 148 12.92 7.74 6.73
CA GLU A 148 12.80 9.17 6.40
C GLU A 148 12.53 9.38 4.90
N ASP A 149 13.17 8.59 4.02
CA ASP A 149 12.98 8.70 2.57
C ASP A 149 11.57 8.33 2.14
N SER A 150 11.00 7.24 2.69
CA SER A 150 9.62 6.84 2.38
C SER A 150 8.61 7.88 2.89
N PHE A 151 8.84 8.44 4.07
CA PHE A 151 8.00 9.50 4.64
C PHE A 151 8.11 10.80 3.86
N LYS A 152 9.32 11.21 3.47
CA LYS A 152 9.54 12.37 2.61
C LYS A 152 8.82 12.21 1.27
N ARG A 153 8.89 11.03 0.66
CA ARG A 153 8.19 10.74 -0.59
C ARG A 153 6.68 10.84 -0.45
N LEU A 154 6.12 10.33 0.65
CA LEU A 154 4.70 10.52 0.95
C LEU A 154 4.35 12.02 0.96
N GLN A 155 5.15 12.83 1.64
CA GLN A 155 4.93 14.28 1.68
C GLN A 155 5.07 14.93 0.29
N ASP A 156 6.04 14.52 -0.53
CA ASP A 156 6.21 14.99 -1.90
C ASP A 156 4.97 14.69 -2.76
N ILE A 157 4.38 13.50 -2.62
CA ILE A 157 3.15 13.12 -3.32
C ILE A 157 1.98 14.02 -2.90
N ILE A 158 1.76 14.20 -1.59
CA ILE A 158 0.65 15.01 -1.06
C ILE A 158 0.82 16.50 -1.40
N GLU A 159 2.05 17.01 -1.33
CA GLU A 159 2.38 18.39 -1.72
C GLU A 159 2.17 18.59 -3.23
N SER A 160 2.55 17.62 -4.06
CA SER A 160 2.37 17.71 -5.51
C SER A 160 0.91 17.77 -5.96
N SER A 161 -0.04 17.30 -5.15
CA SER A 161 -1.47 17.44 -5.40
C SER A 161 -2.09 18.69 -4.77
N GLY A 162 -1.31 19.50 -4.04
CA GLY A 162 -1.79 20.70 -3.36
C GLY A 162 -2.52 20.43 -2.04
N GLU A 163 -2.48 19.20 -1.53
CA GLU A 163 -3.24 18.79 -0.34
C GLU A 163 -2.43 18.93 0.97
N LEU A 164 -1.10 19.12 0.88
CA LEU A 164 -0.23 19.26 2.04
C LEU A 164 -0.11 20.73 2.46
N LYS A 165 -0.62 21.08 3.64
CA LYS A 165 -0.52 22.45 4.19
C LYS A 165 0.87 22.80 4.71
N ALA A 166 1.54 21.84 5.34
CA ALA A 166 2.86 21.99 5.91
C ALA A 166 3.53 20.61 6.00
N ARG A 167 4.84 20.59 5.79
CA ARG A 167 5.65 19.39 6.01
C ARG A 167 5.86 19.14 7.50
N LEU A 168 6.03 17.88 7.86
CA LEU A 168 6.31 17.39 9.20
C LEU A 168 7.66 16.67 9.23
N GLU A 169 8.26 16.62 10.41
CA GLU A 169 9.38 15.72 10.67
C GLU A 169 8.85 14.32 10.97
N LEU A 170 9.60 13.28 10.60
CA LEU A 170 9.18 11.88 10.83
C LEU A 170 8.84 11.63 12.30
N THR A 171 9.66 12.18 13.21
CA THR A 171 9.53 12.02 14.66
C THR A 171 8.30 12.72 15.26
N ASP A 172 7.64 13.60 14.52
CA ASP A 172 6.41 14.25 14.99
C ASP A 172 5.24 13.26 15.01
N VAL A 173 5.28 12.23 14.15
CA VAL A 173 4.15 11.33 13.89
C VAL A 173 4.52 9.84 13.92
N VAL A 174 5.81 9.50 13.97
CA VAL A 174 6.30 8.12 14.00
C VAL A 174 7.26 7.90 15.18
N ASP A 175 7.04 6.82 15.92
CA ASP A 175 7.96 6.32 16.94
C ASP A 175 8.55 4.97 16.52
N ASN A 176 9.74 5.02 15.90
CA ASN A 176 10.47 3.81 15.47
C ASN A 176 11.14 3.06 16.63
N SER A 177 11.09 3.55 17.88
CA SER A 177 11.80 2.90 19.00
C SER A 177 11.25 1.50 19.30
N PHE A 178 9.93 1.29 19.16
CA PHE A 178 9.29 -0.01 19.31
C PHE A 178 9.73 -0.99 18.22
N ALA A 179 9.76 -0.53 16.96
CA ALA A 179 10.22 -1.31 15.81
C ALA A 179 11.67 -1.78 16.02
N ILE A 180 12.57 -0.83 16.31
CA ILE A 180 14.00 -1.10 16.55
C ILE A 180 14.20 -2.09 17.70
N LYS A 181 13.47 -1.90 18.82
CA LYS A 181 13.55 -2.80 19.98
C LYS A 181 13.12 -4.22 19.62
N VAL A 182 11.94 -4.37 19.00
CA VAL A 182 11.38 -5.66 18.59
C VAL A 182 12.31 -6.39 17.61
N MET A 183 12.90 -5.67 16.65
CA MET A 183 13.83 -6.25 15.69
C MET A 183 15.07 -6.83 16.37
N LYS A 184 15.59 -6.16 17.40
CA LYS A 184 16.73 -6.63 18.19
C LYS A 184 16.40 -7.87 19.04
N ASP A 185 15.17 -7.99 19.52
CA ASP A 185 14.76 -9.12 20.36
C ASP A 185 14.51 -10.42 19.56
N ILE A 186 14.19 -10.31 18.27
CA ILE A 186 13.79 -11.43 17.40
C ILE A 186 14.86 -11.76 16.35
N GLY A 187 15.69 -10.79 15.97
CA GLY A 187 16.79 -10.96 15.01
C GLY A 187 18.02 -11.61 15.62
#